data_AF-A0AA49GML1-F1
#
_entry.id   AF-A0AA49GML1-F1
#
_cell.length_a   1.000
_cell.length_b   1.000
_cell.length_c   1.000
_cell.angle_alpha   90.00
_cell.angle_beta   90.00
_cell.angle_gamma   90.00
#
_symmetry.space_group_name_H-M   'P 1'
#
loop_
_entity.id
_entity.type
_entity.pdbx_description
1 polymer ?
#
loop_
_entity_poly.entity_id
_entity_poly.type
_entity_poly.pdbx_seq_one_letter_code
_entity_poly.pdbx_strand_id
1 'polypeptide(L)'
;MKRNILYMTLTLLVCCFFGQAVLAQKALEPKPSPMSVAAMKQGDAYVKVMYSRPHKRDRKVFGGLVPFGEVWRLGANEATEITLTEDLMINGNKLEAGTYSMYAIPEKDKWTLIFNNALGEWGHYNYKEDMDVLRVDVSTSKSDESYEPFTIMFNEAGTEMIIVWEDTQVVVPVSVSA
;
A
#
# COMPACT_ATOMS: atom_id res chain seq x y z
N MET A 1 64.65 -19.13 -15.61
CA MET A 1 63.47 -18.97 -16.51
C MET A 1 62.26 -19.78 -16.08
N LYS A 2 62.34 -21.12 -15.95
CA LYS A 2 61.17 -21.98 -15.62
C LYS A 2 60.40 -21.57 -14.35
N ARG A 3 61.11 -21.13 -13.31
CA ARG A 3 60.51 -20.68 -12.03
C ARG A 3 59.73 -19.35 -12.16
N ASN A 4 60.18 -18.43 -13.02
CA ASN A 4 59.50 -17.15 -13.26
C ASN A 4 58.28 -17.33 -14.16
N ILE A 5 58.34 -18.29 -15.11
CA ILE A 5 57.20 -18.68 -15.93
C ILE A 5 56.09 -19.29 -15.06
N LEU A 6 56.46 -20.12 -14.06
CA LEU A 6 55.51 -20.72 -13.13
C LEU A 6 54.80 -19.68 -12.25
N TYR A 7 55.51 -18.67 -11.76
CA TYR A 7 54.87 -17.59 -10.99
C TYR A 7 53.95 -16.73 -11.86
N MET A 8 54.36 -16.45 -13.11
CA MET A 8 53.53 -15.68 -14.03
C MET A 8 52.23 -16.41 -14.41
N THR A 9 52.29 -17.74 -14.62
CA THR A 9 51.08 -18.55 -14.87
C THR A 9 50.19 -18.66 -13.64
N LEU A 10 50.77 -18.78 -12.44
CA LEU A 10 49.99 -18.83 -11.19
C LEU A 10 49.26 -17.49 -10.92
N THR A 11 49.92 -16.35 -11.13
CA THR A 11 49.30 -15.03 -10.97
C THR A 11 48.17 -14.79 -11.99
N LEU A 12 48.34 -15.23 -13.24
CA LEU A 12 47.29 -15.13 -14.26
C LEU A 12 46.05 -15.98 -13.90
N LEU A 13 46.26 -17.17 -13.33
CA LEU A 13 45.19 -18.08 -12.93
C LEU A 13 44.37 -17.53 -11.74
N VAL A 14 45.02 -16.85 -10.80
CA VAL A 14 44.35 -16.17 -9.67
C VAL A 14 43.51 -14.98 -10.15
N CYS A 15 44.00 -14.18 -11.12
CA CYS A 15 43.21 -13.08 -11.69
C CYS A 15 41.96 -13.55 -12.45
N CYS A 16 42.00 -14.70 -13.14
CA CYS A 16 40.83 -15.25 -13.84
C CYS A 16 39.71 -15.74 -12.90
N PHE A 17 40.03 -16.15 -11.67
CA PHE A 17 39.02 -16.61 -10.70
C PHE A 17 38.27 -15.45 -10.01
N PHE A 18 38.89 -14.28 -9.84
CA PHE A 18 38.24 -13.12 -9.21
C PHE A 18 37.27 -12.36 -10.13
N GLY A 19 37.40 -12.49 -11.46
CA GLY A 19 36.54 -11.80 -12.43
C GLY A 19 35.09 -12.32 -12.52
N GLN A 20 34.82 -13.53 -12.02
CA GLN A 20 33.50 -14.16 -12.12
C GLN A 20 32.49 -13.66 -11.07
N ALA A 21 32.94 -12.99 -10.01
CA ALA A 21 32.07 -12.54 -8.92
C ALA A 21 31.25 -11.26 -9.24
N VAL A 22 31.63 -10.51 -10.28
CA VAL A 22 31.03 -9.19 -10.59
C VAL A 22 29.69 -9.30 -11.33
N LEU A 23 29.37 -10.43 -11.97
CA LEU A 23 28.17 -10.60 -12.81
C LEU A 23 27.02 -11.38 -12.13
N ALA A 24 27.14 -11.69 -10.83
CA ALA A 24 26.19 -12.55 -10.12
C ALA A 24 25.09 -11.80 -9.32
N GLN A 25 25.04 -10.47 -9.37
CA GLN A 25 23.93 -9.73 -8.75
C GLN A 25 22.69 -9.81 -9.66
N LYS A 26 21.88 -10.86 -9.45
CA LYS A 26 20.54 -10.95 -10.04
C LYS A 26 19.78 -9.67 -9.67
N ALA A 27 19.32 -8.92 -10.67
CA ALA A 27 18.47 -7.76 -10.45
C ALA A 27 17.28 -8.18 -9.58
N LEU A 28 16.98 -7.41 -8.53
CA LEU A 28 15.82 -7.67 -7.68
C LEU A 28 14.56 -7.61 -8.55
N GLU A 29 13.84 -8.72 -8.61
CA GLU A 29 12.58 -8.78 -9.34
C GLU A 29 11.56 -7.84 -8.65
N PRO A 30 10.79 -7.05 -9.41
CA PRO A 30 9.74 -6.22 -8.83
C PRO A 30 8.75 -7.08 -8.04
N LYS A 31 8.44 -6.66 -6.80
CA LYS A 31 7.44 -7.35 -5.99
C LYS A 31 6.08 -7.35 -6.73
N PRO A 32 5.32 -8.47 -6.75
CA PRO A 32 4.02 -8.53 -7.41
C PRO A 32 3.01 -7.46 -6.95
N SER A 33 3.11 -7.04 -5.70
CA SER A 33 2.35 -5.93 -5.12
C SER A 33 3.36 -4.96 -4.50
N PRO A 34 3.88 -3.99 -5.26
CA PRO A 34 4.86 -3.03 -4.75
C PRO A 34 4.21 -2.10 -3.71
N MET A 35 5.00 -1.63 -2.76
CA MET A 35 4.58 -0.62 -1.79
C MET A 35 4.49 0.74 -2.47
N SER A 36 3.54 1.57 -2.03
CA SER A 36 3.36 2.93 -2.48
C SER A 36 2.89 3.81 -1.33
N VAL A 37 2.95 5.11 -1.55
CA VAL A 37 2.60 6.13 -0.56
C VAL A 37 1.71 7.16 -1.24
N ALA A 38 0.53 7.40 -0.67
CA ALA A 38 -0.27 8.59 -0.95
C ALA A 38 -0.03 9.59 0.17
N ALA A 39 0.11 10.87 -0.16
CA ALA A 39 0.29 11.90 0.85
C ALA A 39 -0.45 13.17 0.45
N MET A 40 -0.91 13.90 1.46
CA MET A 40 -1.42 15.25 1.29
C MET A 40 -0.94 16.15 2.43
N LYS A 41 -0.95 17.45 2.16
CA LYS A 41 -0.73 18.50 3.15
C LYS A 41 -1.84 19.53 3.02
N GLN A 42 -2.53 19.83 4.11
CA GLN A 42 -3.54 20.89 4.18
C GLN A 42 -3.23 21.78 5.38
N GLY A 43 -2.77 23.01 5.11
CA GLY A 43 -2.22 23.86 6.17
C GLY A 43 -0.99 23.20 6.82
N ASP A 44 -1.02 23.03 8.14
CA ASP A 44 0.02 22.33 8.90
C ASP A 44 -0.25 20.82 9.06
N ALA A 45 -1.45 20.35 8.69
CA ALA A 45 -1.79 18.94 8.75
C ALA A 45 -1.14 18.16 7.60
N TYR A 46 -0.47 17.08 7.94
CA TYR A 46 0.08 16.11 7.00
C TYR A 46 -0.61 14.77 7.15
N VAL A 47 -0.92 14.16 6.01
CA VAL A 47 -1.48 12.82 5.92
C VAL A 47 -0.61 11.98 5.03
N LYS A 48 -0.33 10.76 5.46
CA LYS A 48 0.42 9.77 4.71
C LYS A 48 -0.30 8.43 4.79
N VAL A 49 -0.59 7.82 3.64
CA VAL A 49 -1.13 6.47 3.55
C VAL A 49 -0.07 5.58 2.89
N MET A 50 0.42 4.58 3.62
CA MET A 50 1.35 3.57 3.13
C MET A 50 0.58 2.28 2.83
N TYR A 51 0.71 1.77 1.61
CA TYR A 51 -0.09 0.63 1.16
C TYR A 51 0.63 -0.19 0.08
N SER A 52 0.32 -1.48 -0.01
CA SER A 52 0.76 -2.31 -1.13
C SER A 52 -0.27 -2.30 -2.24
N ARG A 53 0.19 -2.29 -3.50
CA ARG A 53 -0.63 -2.15 -4.71
C ARG A 53 -0.79 -3.49 -5.46
N PRO A 54 -1.73 -4.36 -5.07
CA PRO A 54 -2.02 -5.55 -5.86
C PRO A 54 -2.54 -5.18 -7.26
N HIS A 55 -2.20 -6.01 -8.25
CA HIS A 55 -2.68 -5.88 -9.62
C HIS A 55 -3.84 -6.85 -9.86
N LYS A 56 -4.87 -6.45 -10.63
CA LYS A 56 -6.00 -7.33 -10.93
C LYS A 56 -5.58 -8.53 -11.79
N ARG A 57 -4.69 -8.34 -12.77
CA ARG A 57 -4.15 -9.40 -13.66
C ARG A 57 -5.27 -10.25 -14.27
N ASP A 58 -6.20 -9.60 -14.95
CA ASP A 58 -7.39 -10.20 -15.59
C ASP A 58 -8.36 -10.94 -14.64
N ARG A 59 -8.20 -10.78 -13.32
CA ARG A 59 -9.10 -11.34 -12.32
C ARG A 59 -10.14 -10.30 -11.92
N LYS A 60 -11.37 -10.75 -11.69
CA LYS A 60 -12.41 -9.94 -11.06
C LYS A 60 -11.98 -9.55 -9.64
N VAL A 61 -11.97 -8.25 -9.35
CA VAL A 61 -11.50 -7.76 -8.04
C VAL A 61 -12.60 -7.95 -7.00
N PHE A 62 -13.67 -7.17 -7.07
CA PHE A 62 -14.72 -7.17 -6.06
C PHE A 62 -15.75 -8.28 -6.29
N GLY A 63 -16.03 -9.07 -5.25
CA GLY A 63 -16.74 -10.35 -5.35
C GLY A 63 -15.90 -11.47 -5.97
N GLY A 64 -14.57 -11.27 -6.09
CA GLY A 64 -13.61 -12.25 -6.57
C GLY A 64 -12.39 -12.29 -5.64
N LEU A 65 -11.34 -11.54 -5.98
CA LEU A 65 -10.15 -11.38 -5.12
C LEU A 65 -10.46 -10.79 -3.75
N VAL A 66 -11.42 -9.87 -3.71
CA VAL A 66 -11.90 -9.20 -2.52
C VAL A 66 -13.38 -9.60 -2.35
N PRO A 67 -13.68 -10.54 -1.45
CA PRO A 67 -15.06 -10.93 -1.16
C PRO A 67 -15.88 -9.76 -0.62
N PHE A 68 -17.18 -9.74 -0.92
CA PHE A 68 -18.09 -8.76 -0.32
C PHE A 68 -18.50 -9.20 1.09
N GLY A 69 -18.70 -8.24 1.99
CA GLY A 69 -19.12 -8.48 3.37
C GLY A 69 -18.01 -9.02 4.28
N GLU A 70 -16.77 -9.10 3.79
CA GLU A 70 -15.61 -9.55 4.56
C GLU A 70 -14.62 -8.41 4.79
N VAL A 71 -13.93 -8.45 5.93
CA VAL A 71 -12.87 -7.49 6.26
C VAL A 71 -11.69 -7.71 5.32
N TRP A 72 -11.29 -6.63 4.66
CA TRP A 72 -10.14 -6.58 3.78
C TRP A 72 -9.15 -5.54 4.27
N ARG A 73 -7.86 -5.89 4.27
CA ARG A 73 -6.71 -5.05 4.64
C ARG A 73 -6.44 -3.84 3.74
N LEU A 74 -7.38 -3.53 2.84
CA LEU A 74 -7.32 -2.39 1.92
C LEU A 74 -6.01 -2.36 1.10
N GLY A 75 -5.57 -3.52 0.60
CA GLY A 75 -4.29 -3.70 -0.09
C GLY A 75 -3.84 -5.17 -0.13
N ALA A 76 -2.53 -5.39 -0.21
CA ALA A 76 -1.88 -6.72 -0.19
C ALA A 76 -0.74 -6.79 0.83
N ASN A 77 -0.32 -7.99 1.22
CA ASN A 77 0.72 -8.22 2.23
C ASN A 77 0.34 -7.58 3.59
N GLU A 78 1.05 -6.55 4.03
CA GLU A 78 0.76 -5.76 5.22
C GLU A 78 -0.56 -4.97 5.08
N ALA A 79 -1.24 -4.72 6.20
CA ALA A 79 -2.38 -3.82 6.23
C ALA A 79 -1.96 -2.41 5.82
N THR A 80 -2.84 -1.72 5.09
CA THR A 80 -2.62 -0.31 4.77
C THR A 80 -2.55 0.51 6.05
N GLU A 81 -1.63 1.45 6.14
CA GLU A 81 -1.48 2.32 7.32
C GLU A 81 -1.63 3.78 6.94
N ILE A 82 -2.36 4.54 7.76
CA ILE A 82 -2.52 5.97 7.65
C ILE A 82 -1.92 6.67 8.86
N THR A 83 -1.11 7.71 8.61
CA THR A 83 -0.55 8.60 9.63
C THR A 83 -1.08 10.00 9.43
N LEU A 84 -1.62 10.60 10.49
CA LEU A 84 -2.16 11.96 10.56
C LEU A 84 -1.38 12.75 11.62
N THR A 85 -0.90 13.94 11.29
CA THR A 85 -0.21 14.80 12.28
C THR A 85 -1.16 15.66 13.10
N GLU A 86 -2.38 15.87 12.61
CA GLU A 86 -3.44 16.66 13.25
C GLU A 86 -4.74 15.87 13.19
N ASP A 87 -5.70 16.25 14.05
CA ASP A 87 -7.04 15.69 14.02
C ASP A 87 -7.72 15.99 12.69
N LEU A 88 -8.35 14.98 12.07
CA LEU A 88 -9.07 15.11 10.81
C LEU A 88 -10.53 14.71 10.93
N MET A 89 -11.35 15.30 10.08
CA MET A 89 -12.67 14.79 9.76
C MET A 89 -12.55 13.84 8.57
N ILE A 90 -12.86 12.56 8.79
CA ILE A 90 -12.96 11.53 7.74
C ILE A 90 -14.44 11.27 7.48
N ASN A 91 -14.91 11.64 6.30
CA ASN A 91 -16.32 11.56 5.92
C ASN A 91 -17.26 12.15 7.00
N GLY A 92 -16.90 13.31 7.54
CA GLY A 92 -17.66 14.00 8.59
C GLY A 92 -17.51 13.45 10.01
N ASN A 93 -16.65 12.45 10.23
CA ASN A 93 -16.38 11.89 11.55
C ASN A 93 -14.96 12.22 12.02
N LYS A 94 -14.79 12.60 13.28
CA LYS A 94 -13.48 12.95 13.82
C LYS A 94 -12.60 11.70 13.97
N LEU A 95 -11.35 11.79 13.52
CA LEU A 95 -10.27 10.86 13.78
C LEU A 95 -9.10 11.67 14.36
N GLU A 96 -8.64 11.29 15.54
CA GLU A 96 -7.55 12.00 16.22
C GLU A 96 -6.21 11.83 15.48
N ALA A 97 -5.27 12.74 15.73
CA ALA A 97 -3.91 12.61 15.25
C ALA A 97 -3.28 11.28 15.72
N GLY A 98 -2.62 10.58 14.82
CA GLY A 98 -2.10 9.24 15.13
C GLY A 98 -1.71 8.44 13.90
N THR A 99 -1.34 7.18 14.14
CA THR A 99 -1.16 6.19 13.08
C THR A 99 -2.11 5.02 13.31
N TYR A 100 -2.80 4.61 12.26
CA TYR A 100 -3.82 3.58 12.29
C TYR A 100 -3.64 2.62 11.12
N SER A 101 -3.94 1.34 11.33
CA SER A 101 -4.20 0.45 10.20
C SER A 101 -5.58 0.71 9.63
N MET A 102 -5.68 0.62 8.31
CA MET A 102 -6.91 0.79 7.55
C MET A 102 -7.40 -0.56 7.04
N TYR A 103 -8.68 -0.81 7.26
CA TYR A 103 -9.41 -1.92 6.66
C TYR A 103 -10.64 -1.39 5.94
N ALA A 104 -11.25 -2.24 5.12
CA ALA A 104 -12.56 -1.99 4.56
C ALA A 104 -13.40 -3.26 4.59
N ILE A 105 -14.71 -3.11 4.70
CA ILE A 105 -15.68 -4.15 4.37
C ILE A 105 -16.38 -3.70 3.09
N PRO A 106 -16.01 -4.27 1.93
CA PRO A 106 -16.65 -3.91 0.68
C PRO A 106 -18.05 -4.50 0.59
N GLU A 107 -19.02 -3.70 0.18
CA GLU A 107 -20.31 -4.14 -0.36
C GLU A 107 -20.46 -3.62 -1.80
N LYS A 108 -21.62 -3.85 -2.42
CA LYS A 108 -21.85 -3.48 -3.82
C LYS A 108 -21.97 -1.96 -4.01
N ASP A 109 -22.63 -1.29 -3.07
CA ASP A 109 -23.04 0.12 -3.13
C ASP A 109 -22.34 1.00 -2.09
N LYS A 110 -21.64 0.40 -1.13
CA LYS A 110 -20.85 1.10 -0.12
C LYS A 110 -19.68 0.27 0.36
N TRP A 111 -18.65 0.92 0.89
CA TRP A 111 -17.65 0.28 1.74
C TRP A 111 -17.76 0.85 3.14
N THR A 112 -17.61 0.00 4.15
CA THR A 112 -17.31 0.46 5.51
C THR A 112 -15.80 0.55 5.66
N LEU A 113 -15.25 1.77 5.71
CA LEU A 113 -13.84 1.98 6.02
C LEU A 113 -13.64 1.94 7.53
N ILE A 114 -12.55 1.31 7.95
CA ILE A 114 -12.25 1.03 9.35
C ILE A 114 -10.84 1.53 9.66
N PHE A 115 -10.69 2.24 10.76
CA PHE A 115 -9.42 2.67 11.32
C PHE A 115 -9.21 1.94 12.65
N ASN A 116 -8.07 1.27 12.77
CA ASN A 116 -7.78 0.34 13.86
C ASN A 116 -6.40 0.64 14.49
N ASN A 117 -6.29 0.50 15.81
CA ASN A 117 -5.07 0.80 16.58
C ASN A 117 -3.97 -0.28 16.48
N ALA A 118 -4.27 -1.49 16.01
CA ALA A 118 -3.26 -2.53 15.82
C ALA A 118 -2.44 -2.24 14.55
N LEU A 119 -1.11 -2.06 14.70
CA LEU A 119 -0.18 -1.68 13.62
C LEU A 119 0.74 -2.83 13.21
N GLY A 120 1.31 -2.75 12.01
CA GLY A 120 2.26 -3.74 11.50
C GLY A 120 1.65 -5.11 11.21
N GLU A 121 0.33 -5.16 11.05
CA GLU A 121 -0.39 -6.42 10.85
C GLU A 121 -0.19 -6.95 9.43
N TRP A 122 0.08 -8.26 9.34
CA TRP A 122 0.14 -8.94 8.05
C TRP A 122 -1.24 -9.49 7.68
N GLY A 123 -1.81 -8.99 6.61
CA GLY A 123 -3.11 -9.45 6.14
C GLY A 123 -4.29 -8.82 6.91
N HIS A 124 -5.37 -9.58 7.01
CA HIS A 124 -6.53 -9.28 7.88
C HIS A 124 -6.70 -10.34 8.99
N TYR A 125 -5.78 -11.31 9.08
CA TYR A 125 -5.94 -12.48 9.95
C TYR A 125 -5.86 -12.16 11.45
N ASN A 126 -5.15 -11.08 11.77
CA ASN A 126 -4.99 -10.56 13.12
C ASN A 126 -5.89 -9.34 13.36
N TYR A 127 -6.83 -9.06 12.45
CA TYR A 127 -7.79 -7.99 12.65
C TYR A 127 -8.60 -8.24 13.93
N LYS A 128 -8.71 -7.21 14.77
CA LYS A 128 -9.50 -7.26 16.00
C LYS A 128 -10.44 -6.07 16.05
N GLU A 129 -11.73 -6.35 16.00
CA GLU A 129 -12.80 -5.35 15.99
C GLU A 129 -12.83 -4.48 17.25
N ASP A 130 -12.38 -4.99 18.40
CA ASP A 130 -12.28 -4.23 19.65
C ASP A 130 -11.20 -3.13 19.63
N MET A 131 -10.32 -3.14 18.62
CA MET A 131 -9.29 -2.13 18.39
C MET A 131 -9.71 -1.07 17.37
N ASP A 132 -10.93 -1.15 16.83
CA ASP A 132 -11.48 -0.14 15.92
C ASP A 132 -11.74 1.17 16.67
N VAL A 133 -11.21 2.26 16.12
CA VAL A 133 -11.44 3.61 16.65
C VAL A 133 -12.44 4.40 15.83
N LEU A 134 -12.61 4.04 14.54
CA LEU A 134 -13.56 4.69 13.66
C LEU A 134 -14.02 3.72 12.57
N ARG A 135 -15.33 3.72 12.32
CA ARG A 135 -15.96 3.11 11.15
C ARG A 135 -16.78 4.14 10.40
N VAL A 136 -16.59 4.25 9.10
CA VAL A 136 -17.34 5.18 8.25
C VAL A 136 -17.82 4.49 6.98
N ASP A 137 -19.11 4.61 6.71
CA ASP A 137 -19.69 4.12 5.46
C ASP A 137 -19.48 5.17 4.36
N VAL A 138 -18.95 4.72 3.22
CA VAL A 138 -18.69 5.56 2.04
C VAL A 138 -19.29 4.88 0.83
N SER A 139 -20.10 5.61 0.06
CA SER A 139 -20.73 5.05 -1.15
C SER A 139 -19.70 4.72 -2.22
N THR A 140 -19.93 3.62 -2.94
CA THR A 140 -19.14 3.27 -4.11
C THR A 140 -19.67 3.96 -5.35
N SER A 141 -18.77 4.28 -6.26
CA SER A 141 -19.08 4.75 -7.61
C SER A 141 -18.21 4.02 -8.62
N LYS A 142 -18.53 4.18 -9.90
CA LYS A 142 -17.62 3.75 -10.96
C LYS A 142 -16.57 4.80 -11.24
N SER A 143 -15.33 4.39 -11.46
CA SER A 143 -14.29 5.27 -12.00
C SER A 143 -14.43 5.44 -13.50
N ASP A 144 -13.90 6.55 -14.04
CA ASP A 144 -13.93 6.85 -15.48
C ASP A 144 -13.15 5.83 -16.33
N GLU A 145 -12.08 5.28 -15.75
CA GLU A 145 -11.24 4.25 -16.34
C GLU A 145 -11.01 3.09 -15.37
N SER A 146 -10.58 1.94 -15.91
CA SER A 146 -10.27 0.77 -15.09
C SER A 146 -8.81 0.81 -14.60
N TYR A 147 -8.62 0.76 -13.28
CA TYR A 147 -7.31 0.76 -12.64
C TYR A 147 -6.77 -0.66 -12.49
N GLU A 148 -5.61 -0.92 -13.12
CA GLU A 148 -4.92 -2.22 -13.03
C GLU A 148 -4.34 -2.48 -11.63
N PRO A 149 -3.53 -1.57 -11.05
CA PRO A 149 -3.14 -1.65 -9.66
C PRO A 149 -4.14 -0.95 -8.74
N PHE A 150 -4.38 -1.54 -7.57
CA PHE A 150 -5.04 -0.85 -6.45
C PHE A 150 -4.31 0.47 -6.18
N THR A 151 -5.07 1.55 -6.05
CA THR A 151 -4.54 2.90 -5.95
C THR A 151 -5.30 3.69 -4.90
N ILE A 152 -4.54 4.32 -4.00
CA ILE A 152 -5.00 5.35 -3.07
C ILE A 152 -4.29 6.63 -3.47
N MET A 153 -5.05 7.72 -3.56
CA MET A 153 -4.53 9.05 -3.88
C MET A 153 -5.36 10.13 -3.18
N PHE A 154 -4.82 11.34 -3.12
CA PHE A 154 -5.57 12.52 -2.71
C PHE A 154 -5.83 13.39 -3.92
N ASN A 155 -6.97 14.10 -3.94
CA ASN A 155 -7.20 15.13 -4.95
C ASN A 155 -6.23 16.32 -4.76
N GLU A 156 -6.14 17.19 -5.76
CA GLU A 156 -5.21 18.33 -5.72
C GLU A 156 -5.47 19.28 -4.54
N ALA A 157 -6.73 19.40 -4.12
CA ALA A 157 -7.13 20.25 -3.00
C ALA A 157 -6.80 19.65 -1.62
N GLY A 158 -6.44 18.36 -1.54
CA GLY A 158 -6.27 17.65 -0.28
C GLY A 158 -7.56 17.58 0.54
N THR A 159 -8.72 17.57 -0.12
CA THR A 159 -10.05 17.51 0.51
C THR A 159 -10.72 16.15 0.31
N GLU A 160 -10.15 15.30 -0.53
CA GLU A 160 -10.70 13.98 -0.85
C GLU A 160 -9.59 12.95 -0.91
N MET A 161 -9.78 11.84 -0.20
CA MET A 161 -9.01 10.61 -0.40
C MET A 161 -9.79 9.70 -1.34
N ILE A 162 -9.18 9.37 -2.46
CA ILE A 162 -9.76 8.53 -3.52
C ILE A 162 -9.10 7.16 -3.44
N ILE A 163 -9.92 6.12 -3.29
CA ILE A 163 -9.48 4.73 -3.30
C ILE A 163 -10.15 4.04 -4.48
N VAL A 164 -9.35 3.45 -5.37
CA VAL A 164 -9.83 2.86 -6.63
C VAL A 164 -9.10 1.57 -6.98
N TRP A 165 -9.86 0.59 -7.48
CA TRP A 165 -9.33 -0.62 -8.10
C TRP A 165 -10.33 -1.18 -9.10
N GLU A 166 -9.85 -1.71 -10.22
CA GLU A 166 -10.73 -2.06 -11.33
C GLU A 166 -11.56 -0.83 -11.72
N ASP A 167 -12.87 -0.92 -11.83
CA ASP A 167 -13.77 0.19 -12.10
C ASP A 167 -14.53 0.64 -10.84
N THR A 168 -14.17 0.17 -9.64
CA THR A 168 -14.83 0.53 -8.38
C THR A 168 -14.01 1.57 -7.62
N GLN A 169 -14.67 2.65 -7.24
CA GLN A 169 -14.08 3.79 -6.54
C GLN A 169 -14.88 4.14 -5.29
N VAL A 170 -14.20 4.59 -4.25
CA VAL A 170 -14.78 5.36 -3.15
C VAL A 170 -14.05 6.69 -3.02
N VAL A 171 -14.81 7.76 -2.79
CA VAL A 171 -14.29 9.11 -2.55
C VAL A 171 -14.64 9.48 -1.12
N VAL A 172 -13.61 9.65 -0.30
CA VAL A 172 -13.74 9.93 1.13
C VAL A 172 -13.42 11.40 1.36
N PRO A 173 -14.41 12.24 1.73
CA PRO A 173 -14.13 13.61 2.12
C PRO A 173 -13.19 13.63 3.33
N VAL A 174 -12.16 14.46 3.26
CA VAL A 174 -11.17 14.67 4.33
C VAL A 174 -10.96 16.15 4.57
N SER A 175 -10.89 16.58 5.82
CA SER A 175 -10.54 17.96 6.18
C SER A 175 -9.89 18.01 7.54
N VAL A 176 -9.08 19.04 7.79
CA VAL A 176 -8.60 19.31 9.16
C VAL A 176 -9.80 19.55 10.08
N SER A 177 -9.78 18.93 11.27
CA SER A 177 -10.75 19.22 12.31
C SER A 177 -10.55 20.66 12.78
N ALA A 178 -11.63 21.45 12.77
CA ALA A 178 -11.62 22.79 13.36
C ALA A 178 -11.48 22.74 14.89
#